data_AF-A0A967RVP5-F1
#
_entry.id   AF-A0A967RVP5-F1
#
_cell.length_a   1.000
_cell.length_b   1.000
_cell.length_c   1.000
_cell.angle_alpha   90.00
_cell.angle_beta   90.00
_cell.angle_gamma   90.00
#
_symmetry.space_group_name_H-M   'P 1'
#
loop_
_entity.id
_entity.type
_entity.pdbx_description
1 polymer ?
#
loop_
_entity_poly.entity_id
_entity_poly.type
_entity_poly.pdbx_seq_one_letter_code
_entity_poly.pdbx_strand_id
1 'polypeptide(L)'
;SGRNHYVIEGKEYSTCAFCPASCPSRDWFKEPDSGLPLKCDMCEDVPPLKEPMCVQMCARGCLTYIEKEVEVAEEEVTRGEMEMGIASLIKKYGAEVVRNAVNRATKR
;
A
#
# COMPACT_ATOMS: atom_id res chain seq x y z
N SER A 1 -3.44 17.83 0.81
CA SER A 1 -4.61 17.24 0.13
C SER A 1 -4.18 15.91 -0.46
N GLY A 2 -4.83 14.78 -0.12
CA GLY A 2 -4.43 13.43 -0.57
C GLY A 2 -5.14 12.93 -1.83
N ARG A 3 -5.98 13.77 -2.45
CA ARG A 3 -6.70 13.46 -3.69
C ARG A 3 -6.03 14.20 -4.83
N ASN A 4 -5.47 13.45 -5.77
CA ASN A 4 -4.73 14.00 -6.90
C ASN A 4 -5.60 14.02 -8.15
N HIS A 5 -5.46 15.07 -8.95
CA HIS A 5 -6.05 15.20 -10.27
C HIS A 5 -4.91 15.46 -11.25
N TYR A 6 -4.96 14.81 -12.42
CA TYR A 6 -3.85 14.82 -13.37
C TYR A 6 -4.32 15.21 -14.76
N VAL A 7 -3.54 16.10 -15.39
CA VAL A 7 -3.58 16.35 -16.83
C VAL A 7 -2.22 15.94 -17.39
N ILE A 8 -2.19 14.89 -18.21
CA ILE A 8 -0.95 14.33 -18.78
C ILE A 8 -1.09 14.36 -20.29
N GLU A 9 -0.15 15.02 -20.98
CA GLU A 9 -0.16 15.16 -22.44
C GLU A 9 -1.51 15.70 -22.98
N GLY A 10 -2.11 16.66 -22.26
CA GLY A 10 -3.39 17.26 -22.63
C GLY A 10 -4.62 16.36 -22.37
N LYS A 11 -4.45 15.15 -21.84
CA LYS A 11 -5.55 14.28 -21.40
C LYS A 11 -5.85 14.53 -19.94
N GLU A 12 -7.10 14.85 -19.65
CA GLU A 12 -7.61 15.03 -18.29
C GLU A 12 -8.08 13.69 -17.73
N TYR A 13 -7.51 13.30 -16.58
CA TYR A 13 -7.86 12.06 -15.89
C TYR A 13 -8.76 12.35 -14.69
N SER A 14 -9.60 11.38 -14.35
CA SER A 14 -10.46 11.51 -13.16
C SER A 14 -9.63 11.63 -11.89
N THR A 15 -10.20 12.30 -10.88
CA THR A 15 -9.57 12.44 -9.58
C THR A 15 -9.30 11.06 -8.97
N CYS A 16 -8.08 10.85 -8.49
CA CYS A 16 -7.58 9.58 -7.95
C CYS A 16 -7.48 8.41 -8.95
N ALA A 17 -7.49 8.67 -10.27
CA ALA A 17 -7.45 7.63 -11.31
C ALA A 17 -6.31 6.61 -11.16
N PHE A 18 -5.12 7.09 -10.74
CA PHE A 18 -3.92 6.26 -10.63
C PHE A 18 -3.66 5.74 -9.20
N CYS A 19 -4.60 5.93 -8.27
CA CYS A 19 -4.44 5.46 -6.90
C CYS A 19 -4.91 4.00 -6.78
N PRO A 20 -4.05 3.04 -6.37
CA PRO A 20 -4.44 1.64 -6.22
C PRO A 20 -5.10 1.32 -4.87
N ALA A 21 -5.26 2.32 -3.98
CA ALA A 21 -5.75 2.07 -2.63
C ALA A 21 -7.24 1.66 -2.63
N SER A 22 -7.59 0.70 -1.79
CA SER A 22 -8.98 0.43 -1.41
C SER A 22 -9.46 1.49 -0.42
N CYS A 23 -9.75 2.70 -0.92
CA CYS A 23 -10.01 3.89 -0.13
C CYS A 23 -11.51 4.11 0.11
N PRO A 24 -11.96 4.54 1.31
CA PRO A 24 -13.38 4.82 1.58
C PRO A 24 -14.01 5.89 0.67
N SER A 25 -13.22 6.68 -0.05
CA SER A 25 -13.74 7.76 -0.90
C SER A 25 -14.35 7.34 -2.23
N ARG A 26 -14.27 6.06 -2.62
CA ARG A 26 -14.77 5.51 -3.89
C ARG A 26 -14.94 3.99 -3.82
N ASP A 27 -15.57 3.38 -4.82
CA ASP A 27 -15.92 1.95 -4.76
C ASP A 27 -14.90 1.00 -5.37
N TRP A 28 -13.87 1.49 -6.08
CA TRP A 28 -12.89 0.59 -6.70
C TRP A 28 -12.08 -0.20 -5.66
N PHE A 29 -11.74 -1.45 -6.01
CA PHE A 29 -10.98 -2.39 -5.18
C PHE A 29 -11.68 -2.74 -3.87
N LYS A 30 -13.01 -2.88 -3.91
CA LYS A 30 -13.82 -3.35 -2.80
C LYS A 30 -14.85 -4.35 -3.30
N GLU A 31 -15.22 -5.26 -2.41
CA GLU A 31 -16.41 -6.07 -2.60
C GLU A 31 -17.65 -5.16 -2.63
N PRO A 32 -18.54 -5.28 -3.63
CA PRO A 32 -19.68 -4.38 -3.79
C PRO A 32 -20.69 -4.52 -2.64
N ASP A 33 -20.81 -5.72 -2.07
CA ASP A 33 -21.81 -6.00 -1.03
C ASP A 33 -21.28 -5.71 0.37
N SER A 34 -20.06 -6.14 0.68
CA SER A 34 -19.48 -6.04 2.03
C SER A 34 -18.60 -4.81 2.25
N GLY A 35 -18.13 -4.18 1.18
CA GLY A 35 -17.15 -3.09 1.23
C GLY A 35 -15.74 -3.53 1.65
N LEU A 36 -15.48 -4.84 1.74
CA LEU A 36 -14.17 -5.38 2.12
C LEU A 36 -13.11 -5.04 1.06
N PRO A 37 -11.87 -4.73 1.47
CA PRO A 37 -10.82 -4.33 0.55
C PRO A 37 -10.33 -5.52 -0.29
N LEU A 38 -10.27 -5.31 -1.61
CA LEU A 38 -9.67 -6.24 -2.56
C LEU A 38 -8.22 -5.84 -2.85
N LYS A 39 -7.36 -6.84 -3.03
CA LYS A 39 -5.96 -6.66 -3.37
C LYS A 39 -5.53 -7.74 -4.36
N CYS A 40 -4.77 -7.34 -5.38
CA CYS A 40 -4.11 -8.28 -6.28
C CYS A 40 -2.95 -8.96 -5.54
N ASP A 41 -2.91 -10.27 -5.60
CA ASP A 41 -1.88 -11.16 -5.07
C ASP A 41 -1.13 -11.90 -6.19
N MET A 42 -1.25 -11.44 -7.44
CA MET A 42 -0.66 -12.08 -8.62
C MET A 42 -1.15 -13.52 -8.88
N CYS A 43 -2.36 -13.89 -8.41
CA CYS A 43 -2.92 -15.24 -8.57
C CYS A 43 -2.00 -16.33 -7.98
N GLU A 44 -1.58 -16.14 -6.73
CA GLU A 44 -0.78 -17.09 -5.93
C GLU A 44 -1.57 -18.40 -5.63
N ASP A 45 -1.83 -19.19 -6.67
CA ASP A 45 -2.56 -20.45 -6.59
C ASP A 45 -1.68 -21.65 -6.18
N VAL A 46 -2.32 -22.74 -5.74
CA VAL A 46 -1.67 -24.02 -5.46
C VAL A 46 -2.40 -25.13 -6.25
N PRO A 47 -1.76 -25.76 -7.25
CA PRO A 47 -0.37 -25.56 -7.71
C PRO A 47 -0.15 -24.18 -8.38
N PRO A 48 1.08 -23.67 -8.39
CA PRO A 48 1.38 -22.34 -8.92
C PRO A 48 1.07 -22.23 -10.41
N LEU A 49 0.43 -21.12 -10.79
CA LEU A 49 0.24 -20.75 -12.19
C LEU A 49 1.56 -20.27 -12.79
N LYS A 50 1.71 -20.44 -14.11
CA LYS A 50 2.87 -19.91 -14.84
C LYS A 50 2.88 -18.37 -14.89
N GLU A 51 1.70 -17.76 -14.99
CA GLU A 51 1.50 -16.31 -15.02
C GLU A 51 0.08 -15.98 -14.54
N PRO A 52 -0.21 -14.75 -14.08
CA PRO A 52 -1.53 -14.37 -13.59
C PRO A 52 -2.61 -14.50 -14.66
N MET A 53 -3.83 -14.88 -14.26
CA MET A 53 -4.94 -15.12 -15.21
C MET A 53 -5.28 -13.91 -16.10
N CYS A 54 -5.13 -12.69 -15.57
CA CYS A 54 -5.35 -11.47 -16.36
C CYS A 54 -4.34 -11.30 -17.50
N VAL A 55 -3.11 -11.81 -17.34
CA VAL A 55 -2.08 -11.84 -18.38
C VAL A 55 -2.43 -12.93 -19.41
N GLN A 56 -2.78 -14.13 -18.96
CA GLN A 56 -3.17 -15.25 -19.83
C GLN A 56 -4.32 -14.88 -20.78
N MET A 57 -5.32 -14.13 -20.26
CA MET A 57 -6.49 -13.71 -21.03
C MET A 57 -6.20 -12.54 -22.00
N CYS A 58 -5.08 -11.82 -21.83
CA CYS A 58 -4.77 -10.62 -22.59
C CYS A 58 -4.20 -10.94 -23.98
N ALA A 59 -5.06 -11.34 -24.92
CA ALA A 59 -4.64 -11.71 -26.29
C ALA A 59 -3.89 -10.61 -27.05
N ARG A 60 -4.05 -9.33 -26.66
CA ARG A 60 -3.36 -8.18 -27.28
C ARG A 60 -1.97 -7.90 -26.68
N GLY A 61 -1.56 -8.62 -25.64
CA GLY A 61 -0.25 -8.44 -25.00
C GLY A 61 -0.09 -7.10 -24.29
N CYS A 62 -1.19 -6.49 -23.82
CA CYS A 62 -1.13 -5.25 -23.05
C CYS A 62 -0.65 -5.47 -21.60
N LEU A 63 -0.69 -6.70 -21.11
CA LEU A 63 -0.27 -7.12 -19.78
C LEU A 63 0.81 -8.19 -19.92
N THR A 64 1.85 -8.15 -19.07
CA THR A 64 2.95 -9.13 -19.03
C THR A 64 3.39 -9.35 -17.58
N TYR A 65 4.04 -10.48 -17.30
CA TYR A 65 4.57 -10.84 -15.98
C TYR A 65 6.02 -11.27 -16.08
N ILE A 66 6.89 -10.74 -15.21
CA ILE A 66 8.33 -11.02 -15.18
C ILE A 66 8.79 -11.04 -13.71
N GLU A 67 9.41 -12.13 -13.30
CA GLU A 67 10.09 -12.24 -12.01
C GLU A 67 11.57 -11.82 -12.15
N LYS A 68 12.09 -11.16 -11.11
CA LYS A 68 13.48 -10.72 -11.05
C LYS A 68 13.99 -10.90 -9.64
N GLU A 69 15.20 -11.42 -9.51
CA GLU A 69 15.93 -11.41 -8.25
C GLU A 69 16.40 -9.99 -7.95
N VAL A 70 16.17 -9.53 -6.72
CA VAL A 70 16.59 -8.21 -6.26
C VAL A 70 17.39 -8.41 -4.99
N GLU A 71 18.57 -7.79 -4.92
CA GLU A 71 19.33 -7.73 -3.66
C GLU A 71 18.52 -6.91 -2.66
N VAL A 72 17.87 -7.61 -1.71
CA VAL A 72 17.20 -6.96 -0.60
C VAL A 72 18.26 -6.73 0.47
N ALA A 73 18.60 -5.46 0.73
CA ALA A 73 19.39 -5.13 1.91
C ALA A 73 18.63 -5.66 3.14
N GLU A 74 19.29 -6.41 4.00
CA GLU A 74 18.72 -6.76 5.30
C GLU A 74 18.33 -5.43 5.97
N GLU A 75 17.04 -5.22 6.23
CA GLU A 75 16.58 -4.13 7.09
C GLU A 75 17.17 -4.41 8.47
N GLU A 76 18.38 -3.91 8.74
CA GLU A 76 18.80 -3.66 10.09
C GLU A 76 17.74 -2.72 10.65
N VAL A 77 16.88 -3.24 11.53
CA VAL A 77 16.00 -2.40 12.35
C VAL A 77 16.92 -1.57 13.22
N THR A 78 17.40 -0.45 12.67
CA THR A 78 18.33 0.40 13.39
C THR A 78 17.55 0.92 14.58
N ARG A 79 17.98 0.57 15.80
CA ARG A 79 17.41 1.15 17.03
C ARG A 79 17.31 2.68 16.93
N GLY A 80 18.23 3.29 16.18
CA GLY A 80 18.22 4.69 15.81
C GLY A 80 16.92 5.19 15.18
N GLU A 81 16.29 4.48 14.24
CA GLU A 81 15.02 4.92 13.64
C GLU A 81 13.86 4.94 14.64
N MET A 82 13.78 3.91 15.48
CA MET A 82 12.79 3.86 16.55
C MET A 82 13.00 5.00 17.57
N GLU A 83 14.24 5.21 18.00
CA GLU A 83 14.61 6.28 18.94
C GLU A 83 14.37 7.67 18.33
N MET A 84 14.71 7.88 17.05
CA MET A 84 14.42 9.11 16.31
C MET A 84 12.92 9.36 16.18
N GLY A 85 12.13 8.31 15.91
CA GLY A 85 10.67 8.38 15.86
C GLY A 85 10.08 8.80 17.20
N ILE A 86 10.50 8.17 18.30
CA ILE A 86 10.06 8.52 19.65
C ILE A 86 10.50 9.95 20.01
N ALA A 87 11.74 10.34 19.74
CA ALA A 87 12.24 11.68 20.02
C ALA A 87 11.46 12.75 19.24
N SER A 88 11.11 12.49 17.97
CA SER A 88 10.27 13.36 17.15
C SER A 88 8.87 13.54 17.75
N LEU A 89 8.26 12.46 18.24
CA LEU A 89 6.96 12.50 18.92
C LEU A 89 7.03 13.28 20.25
N ILE A 90 8.07 13.05 21.05
CA ILE A 90 8.30 13.77 22.31
C ILE A 90 8.46 15.26 22.04
N LYS A 91 9.21 15.64 20.99
CA LYS A 91 9.39 17.04 20.61
C LYS A 91 8.08 17.72 20.21
N LYS A 92 7.16 17.01 19.56
CA LYS A 92 5.88 17.57 19.09
C LYS A 92 4.79 17.62 20.16
N TYR A 93 4.74 16.61 21.04
CA TYR A 93 3.59 16.37 21.92
C TYR A 93 3.95 16.32 23.42
N GLY A 94 5.24 16.35 23.75
CA GLY A 94 5.73 16.25 25.13
C GLY A 94 5.91 14.80 25.60
N ALA A 95 6.91 14.58 26.46
CA ALA A 95 7.33 13.25 26.90
C ALA A 95 6.22 12.48 27.63
N GLU A 96 5.47 13.16 28.49
CA GLU A 96 4.43 12.54 29.29
C GLU A 96 3.25 12.03 28.45
N VAL A 97 2.83 12.81 27.45
CA VAL A 97 1.73 12.45 26.54
C VAL A 97 2.10 11.23 25.71
N VAL A 98 3.32 11.22 25.15
CA VAL A 98 3.83 10.10 24.35
C VAL A 98 3.93 8.84 25.20
N ARG A 99 4.51 8.92 26.41
CA ARG A 99 4.59 7.79 27.34
C ARG A 99 3.22 7.21 27.66
N ASN A 100 2.23 8.05 27.96
CA ASN A 100 0.87 7.61 28.27
C ASN A 100 0.18 6.98 27.04
N ALA A 101 0.43 7.49 25.84
CA ALA A 101 -0.09 6.91 24.60
C ALA A 101 0.51 5.52 24.33
N VAL A 102 1.82 5.35 24.49
CA VAL A 102 2.49 4.05 24.36
C VAL A 102 1.92 3.06 25.39
N ASN A 103 1.79 3.46 26.66
CA ASN A 103 1.21 2.61 27.71
C ASN A 103 -0.23 2.18 27.43
N ARG A 104 -1.05 3.01 26.76
CA ARG A 104 -2.40 2.60 26.33
C ARG A 104 -2.36 1.61 25.18
N ALA A 105 -1.43 1.79 24.24
CA ALA A 105 -1.29 0.92 23.08
C ALA A 105 -0.71 -0.47 23.43
N THR A 106 0.07 -0.57 24.52
CA THR A 106 0.71 -1.82 24.95
C THR A 106 -0.06 -2.57 26.04
N LYS A 107 -1.06 -1.95 26.66
CA LYS A 107 -2.01 -2.64 27.52
C LYS A 107 -2.95 -3.50 26.64
N ARG A 108 -2.60 -4.78 26.52
CA ARG A 108 -3.55 -5.85 26.18
C ARG A 108 -4.54 -6.05 27.32
#